data_AF-A0A1V4XEI2-F1
#
_entry.id   AF-A0A1V4XEI2-F1
#
_cell.length_a   1.000
_cell.length_b   1.000
_cell.length_c   1.000
_cell.angle_alpha   90.00
_cell.angle_beta   90.00
_cell.angle_gamma   90.00
#
_symmetry.space_group_name_H-M   'P 1'
#
loop_
_entity.id
_entity.type
_entity.pdbx_description
1 polymer ?
#
loop_
_entity_poly.entity_id
_entity_poly.type
_entity_poly.pdbx_seq_one_letter_code
_entity_poly.pdbx_strand_id
1 'polypeptide(L)'
;MGAHRKINQIPTKANLDLPTAWPELPNNIGKKRRIPAIDGQIRHFLIEDEIIHRQSNSDRKIIVMQKMRFIEEDRIEFRFGYYMIGLKPKARGRWVWGQFCLLVPQEDLLFILDEAKRRRWFQQLANDDNTI
;
A
#
# COMPACT_ATOMS: atom_id res chain seq x y z
N MET A 1 29.16 -1.05 -21.01
CA MET A 1 30.26 -1.48 -20.12
C MET A 1 29.69 -1.73 -18.72
N GLY A 2 29.38 -2.99 -18.43
CA GLY A 2 28.84 -3.40 -17.14
C GLY A 2 29.94 -3.50 -16.09
N ALA A 3 29.78 -2.78 -14.99
CA ALA A 3 30.63 -2.96 -13.82
C ALA A 3 30.09 -4.17 -13.04
N HIS A 4 30.78 -5.30 -13.15
CA HIS A 4 30.60 -6.44 -12.25
C HIS A 4 30.89 -5.99 -10.82
N ARG A 5 29.82 -5.83 -10.03
CA ARG A 5 29.93 -5.57 -8.60
C ARG A 5 30.36 -6.87 -7.94
N LYS A 6 31.57 -6.88 -7.38
CA LYS A 6 32.12 -8.01 -6.61
C LYS A 6 31.10 -8.47 -5.56
N ILE A 7 30.84 -9.77 -5.55
CA ILE A 7 30.08 -10.47 -4.52
C ILE A 7 30.95 -10.45 -3.25
N ASN A 8 30.95 -9.33 -2.55
CA ASN A 8 31.38 -9.30 -1.16
C ASN A 8 30.20 -9.83 -0.36
N GLN A 9 30.44 -10.96 0.29
CA GLN A 9 29.60 -11.61 1.28
C GLN A 9 28.71 -10.59 1.99
N ILE A 10 27.39 -10.74 1.80
CA ILE A 10 26.39 -9.95 2.52
C ILE A 10 26.73 -10.15 4.01
N PRO A 11 27.03 -9.08 4.78
CA PRO A 11 27.20 -9.23 6.20
C PRO A 11 25.86 -9.72 6.74
N THR A 12 25.86 -10.97 7.17
CA THR A 12 24.87 -11.57 8.06
C THR A 12 24.52 -10.55 9.13
N LYS A 13 23.27 -10.09 9.12
CA LYS A 13 22.68 -9.21 10.13
C LYS A 13 23.66 -8.14 10.64
N ALA A 14 23.86 -7.08 9.85
CA ALA A 14 24.30 -5.83 10.46
C ALA A 14 23.43 -5.60 11.70
N ASN A 15 24.05 -5.48 12.88
CA ASN A 15 23.45 -5.07 14.14
C ASN A 15 22.80 -3.70 13.93
N LEU A 16 21.62 -3.70 13.32
CA LEU A 16 20.77 -2.56 13.18
C LEU A 16 19.99 -2.54 14.48
N ASP A 17 20.21 -1.50 15.30
CA ASP A 17 19.37 -1.17 16.45
C ASP A 17 17.96 -0.85 15.92
N LEU A 18 17.21 -1.92 15.66
CA LEU A 18 15.80 -1.90 15.35
C LEU A 18 15.06 -1.85 16.69
N PRO A 19 13.93 -1.15 16.75
CA PRO A 19 13.14 -1.11 17.96
C PRO A 19 12.66 -2.53 18.32
N THR A 20 12.56 -2.81 19.62
CA THR A 20 12.06 -4.09 20.15
C THR A 20 10.61 -4.36 19.76
N ALA A 21 9.85 -3.31 19.43
CA ALA A 21 8.50 -3.37 18.92
C ALA A 21 8.35 -2.45 17.69
N TRP A 22 7.54 -2.87 16.71
CA TRP A 22 7.23 -2.03 15.57
C TRP A 22 6.33 -0.85 15.96
N PRO A 23 6.49 0.32 15.33
CA PRO A 23 5.60 1.46 15.58
C PRO A 23 4.16 1.10 15.24
N GLU A 24 3.22 1.85 15.84
CA GLU A 24 1.79 1.72 15.56
C GLU A 24 1.50 1.76 14.06
N LEU A 25 0.46 1.04 13.66
CA LEU A 25 0.04 1.03 12.27
C LEU A 25 -0.42 2.44 11.87
N PRO A 26 -0.01 2.93 10.69
CA PRO A 26 -0.47 4.21 10.19
C PRO A 26 -1.99 4.17 9.98
N ASN A 27 -2.69 5.25 10.33
CA ASN A 27 -4.11 5.43 10.02
C ASN A 27 -4.29 6.63 9.10
N ASN A 28 -4.88 6.45 7.92
CA ASN A 28 -5.14 7.51 6.97
C ASN A 28 -6.62 7.76 6.66
N ILE A 29 -7.54 7.06 7.32
CA ILE A 29 -8.98 7.24 7.14
C ILE A 29 -9.37 8.70 7.44
N GLY A 30 -10.19 9.28 6.57
CA GLY A 30 -10.67 10.67 6.69
C GLY A 30 -9.69 11.73 6.19
N LYS A 31 -8.46 11.37 5.80
CA LYS A 31 -7.47 12.35 5.34
C LYS A 31 -7.78 12.81 3.91
N LYS A 32 -7.91 14.13 3.74
CA LYS A 32 -7.92 14.79 2.42
C LYS A 32 -6.49 15.04 1.94
N ARG A 33 -6.22 14.78 0.66
CA ARG A 33 -4.90 14.89 0.02
C ARG A 33 -5.04 15.43 -1.39
N ARG A 34 -3.91 15.84 -1.97
CA ARG A 34 -3.83 16.35 -3.34
C ARG A 34 -2.78 15.59 -4.14
N ILE A 35 -3.02 15.38 -5.42
CA ILE A 35 -2.07 14.79 -6.36
C ILE A 35 -2.00 15.64 -7.64
N PRO A 36 -0.80 15.98 -8.14
CA PRO A 36 -0.67 16.54 -9.47
C PRO A 36 -0.96 15.45 -10.50
N ALA A 37 -1.91 15.71 -11.39
CA ALA A 37 -2.23 14.85 -12.52
C ALA A 37 -1.28 15.13 -13.70
N ILE A 38 -1.28 14.22 -14.68
CA ILE A 38 -0.40 14.30 -15.85
C ILE A 38 -0.72 15.52 -16.74
N ASP A 39 -1.96 16.01 -16.67
CA ASP A 39 -2.45 17.22 -17.33
C ASP A 39 -2.04 18.52 -16.61
N GLY A 40 -1.29 18.42 -15.50
CA GLY A 40 -0.87 19.56 -14.67
C GLY A 40 -1.93 20.04 -13.68
N GLN A 41 -3.13 19.48 -13.70
CA GLN A 41 -4.19 19.84 -12.74
C GLN A 41 -3.93 19.21 -11.38
N ILE A 42 -4.36 19.90 -10.32
CA ILE A 42 -4.33 19.35 -8.96
C ILE A 42 -5.67 18.66 -8.71
N ARG A 43 -5.64 17.36 -8.42
CA ARG A 43 -6.84 16.60 -8.02
C ARG A 43 -6.83 16.37 -6.53
N HIS A 44 -7.98 16.51 -5.88
CA HIS A 44 -8.14 16.23 -4.46
C HIS A 44 -8.81 14.89 -4.25
N PHE A 45 -8.35 14.15 -3.25
CA PHE A 45 -8.97 12.90 -2.86
C PHE A 45 -9.11 12.78 -1.35
N LEU A 46 -10.17 12.08 -0.94
CA LEU A 46 -10.44 11.65 0.42
C LEU A 46 -10.16 10.15 0.52
N ILE A 47 -9.39 9.73 1.54
CA ILE A 47 -9.28 8.32 1.90
C ILE A 47 -10.50 7.99 2.76
N GLU A 48 -11.50 7.33 2.18
CA GLU A 48 -12.77 7.02 2.86
C GLU A 48 -12.62 5.89 3.87
N ASP A 49 -11.83 4.88 3.51
CA ASP A 49 -11.58 3.69 4.32
C ASP A 49 -10.25 3.05 3.89
N GLU A 50 -9.67 2.22 4.74
CA GLU A 50 -8.48 1.45 4.43
C GLU A 50 -8.46 0.06 5.10
N ILE A 51 -7.85 -0.90 4.40
CA ILE A 51 -7.54 -2.23 4.90
C ILE A 51 -6.03 -2.30 5.05
N ILE A 52 -5.57 -2.56 6.27
CA ILE A 52 -4.16 -2.78 6.59
C ILE A 52 -3.98 -4.24 6.94
N HIS A 53 -3.05 -4.90 6.25
CA HIS A 53 -2.76 -6.31 6.43
C HIS A 53 -1.26 -6.52 6.57
N ARG A 54 -0.81 -7.24 7.61
CA ARG A 54 0.61 -7.61 7.75
C ARG A 54 0.92 -8.69 6.73
N GLN A 55 2.00 -8.52 5.97
CA GLN A 55 2.38 -9.53 5.00
C GLN A 55 2.77 -10.83 5.72
N SER A 56 2.14 -11.95 5.36
CA SER A 56 2.32 -13.26 6.01
C SER A 56 3.77 -13.73 6.07
N ASN A 57 4.55 -13.44 5.02
CA ASN A 57 5.95 -13.84 4.91
C ASN A 57 6.96 -12.74 5.29
N SER A 58 6.53 -11.63 5.89
CA SER A 58 7.41 -10.53 6.29
C SER A 58 6.85 -9.70 7.44
N ASP A 59 7.58 -9.65 8.56
CA ASP A 59 7.23 -8.83 9.73
C ASP A 59 7.51 -7.33 9.53
N ARG A 60 8.27 -6.97 8.47
CA ARG A 60 8.70 -5.61 8.16
C ARG A 60 7.86 -4.93 7.09
N LYS A 61 6.82 -5.59 6.58
CA LYS A 61 5.98 -5.07 5.50
C LYS A 61 4.51 -5.21 5.86
N ILE A 62 3.78 -4.11 5.66
CA ILE A 62 2.32 -4.11 5.71
C ILE A 62 1.79 -3.68 4.34
N ILE A 63 0.74 -4.36 3.90
CA ILE A 63 0.00 -4.06 2.68
C ILE A 63 -1.16 -3.16 3.05
N VAL A 64 -1.45 -2.18 2.20
CA VAL A 64 -2.54 -1.24 2.40
C VAL A 64 -3.39 -1.20 1.13
N MET A 65 -4.69 -1.43 1.27
CA MET A 65 -5.67 -1.13 0.22
C MET A 65 -6.51 0.04 0.70
N GLN A 66 -6.52 1.14 -0.07
CA GLN A 66 -7.25 2.36 0.27
C GLN A 66 -8.41 2.55 -0.69
N LYS A 67 -9.60 2.82 -0.14
CA LYS A 67 -10.75 3.30 -0.89
C LYS A 67 -10.70 4.82 -0.94
N MET A 68 -10.47 5.37 -2.13
CA MET A 68 -10.31 6.82 -2.33
C MET A 68 -11.50 7.37 -3.09
N ARG A 69 -12.01 8.53 -2.68
CA ARG A 69 -12.95 9.34 -3.48
C ARG A 69 -12.22 10.55 -4.03
N PHE A 70 -12.19 10.69 -5.34
CA PHE A 70 -11.77 11.92 -6.02
C PHE A 70 -12.91 12.94 -5.92
N ILE A 71 -12.62 14.09 -5.31
CA ILE A 71 -13.65 15.04 -4.87
C ILE A 71 -14.30 15.75 -6.06
N GLU A 72 -13.50 16.12 -7.05
CA GLU A 72 -13.97 16.86 -8.23
C GLU A 72 -14.78 16.01 -9.20
N GLU A 73 -14.50 14.71 -9.25
CA GLU A 73 -15.08 13.77 -10.23
C GLU A 73 -16.13 12.84 -9.61
N ASP A 74 -16.33 12.93 -8.29
CA ASP A 74 -17.10 11.99 -7.46
C ASP A 74 -16.83 10.50 -7.76
N ARG A 75 -15.60 10.20 -8.20
CA ARG A 75 -15.18 8.85 -8.59
C ARG A 75 -14.50 8.13 -7.43
N ILE A 76 -14.86 6.87 -7.23
CA ILE A 76 -14.14 5.99 -6.31
C ILE A 76 -13.03 5.25 -7.07
N GLU A 77 -11.83 5.25 -6.49
CA GLU A 77 -10.71 4.42 -6.93
C GLU A 77 -10.08 3.67 -5.77
N PHE A 78 -9.49 2.51 -6.07
CA PHE A 78 -8.74 1.73 -5.10
C PHE A 78 -7.25 1.89 -5.33
N ARG A 79 -6.51 2.23 -4.28
CA ARG A 79 -5.04 2.27 -4.31
C ARG A 79 -4.46 1.14 -3.48
N PHE A 80 -3.62 0.34 -4.10
CA PHE A 80 -2.69 -0.51 -3.39
C PHE A 80 -1.42 0.26 -3.03
N GLY A 81 -1.00 0.11 -1.79
CA GLY A 81 0.27 0.60 -1.28
C GLY A 81 0.80 -0.33 -0.21
N TYR A 82 1.92 0.07 0.37
CA TYR A 82 2.54 -0.68 1.43
C TYR A 82 3.35 0.26 2.33
N TYR A 83 3.56 -0.16 3.57
CA TYR A 83 4.64 0.39 4.37
C TYR A 83 5.69 -0.67 4.62
N MET A 84 6.96 -0.25 4.59
CA MET A 84 8.07 -1.07 5.08
C MET A 84 8.81 -0.37 6.21
N ILE A 85 9.40 -1.14 7.11
CA ILE A 85 10.32 -0.58 8.10
C ILE A 85 11.57 -0.07 7.37
N GLY A 86 11.81 1.24 7.47
CA GLY A 86 13.00 1.86 6.90
C GLY A 86 14.27 1.36 7.59
N LEU A 87 15.32 1.14 6.81
CA LEU A 87 16.65 0.74 7.31
C LEU A 87 17.70 1.87 7.17
N LYS A 88 17.45 2.84 6.27
CA LYS A 88 18.33 3.98 6.01
C LYS A 88 18.29 4.97 7.18
N PRO A 89 19.39 5.69 7.49
CA PRO A 89 19.48 6.55 8.68
C PRO A 89 18.29 7.50 8.87
N LYS A 90 17.84 8.17 7.80
CA LYS A 90 16.71 9.12 7.88
C LYS A 90 15.34 8.48 8.10
N ALA A 91 15.18 7.17 7.93
CA ALA A 91 13.90 6.48 8.01
C ALA A 91 13.93 5.24 8.92
N ARG A 92 15.04 5.05 9.65
CA ARG A 92 15.32 3.83 10.41
C ARG A 92 14.23 3.58 11.46
N GLY A 93 13.70 2.36 11.49
CA GLY A 93 12.71 1.93 12.49
C GLY A 93 11.31 2.53 12.31
N ARG A 94 11.06 3.29 11.23
CA ARG A 94 9.77 3.93 10.95
C ARG A 94 9.08 3.28 9.76
N TRP A 95 7.75 3.30 9.74
CA TRP A 95 6.97 2.93 8.57
C TRP A 95 7.22 3.93 7.43
N VAL A 96 7.66 3.42 6.28
CA VAL A 96 7.92 4.20 5.06
C VAL A 96 6.94 3.76 3.98
N TRP A 97 6.18 4.71 3.45
CA TRP A 97 5.19 4.48 2.39
C TRP A 97 5.86 4.16 1.05
N GLY A 98 5.26 3.21 0.32
CA GLY A 98 5.52 2.94 -1.08
C GLY A 98 4.24 2.46 -1.78
N GLN A 99 4.18 2.59 -3.11
CA GLN A 99 2.98 2.25 -3.89
C GLN A 99 3.26 1.56 -5.23
N PHE A 100 4.53 1.36 -5.58
CA PHE A 100 4.91 0.83 -6.89
C PHE A 100 5.30 -0.65 -6.80
N CYS A 101 4.88 -1.44 -7.80
CA CYS A 101 5.21 -2.86 -7.99
C CYS A 101 5.08 -3.72 -6.71
N LEU A 102 3.92 -3.63 -6.05
CA LEU A 102 3.67 -4.35 -4.81
C LEU A 102 3.57 -5.87 -5.06
N LEU A 103 4.57 -6.62 -4.58
CA LEU A 103 4.52 -8.09 -4.51
C LEU A 103 3.82 -8.54 -3.22
N VAL A 104 2.80 -9.39 -3.37
CA VAL A 104 1.92 -9.87 -2.30
C VAL A 104 1.75 -11.39 -2.43
N PRO A 105 1.88 -12.16 -1.34
CA PRO A 105 1.49 -13.56 -1.30
C PRO A 105 0.02 -13.76 -1.68
N GLN A 106 -0.31 -14.88 -2.32
CA GLN A 106 -1.67 -15.17 -2.76
C GLN A 106 -2.70 -15.06 -1.63
N GLU A 107 -2.39 -15.63 -0.46
CA GLU A 107 -3.29 -15.64 0.70
C GLU A 107 -3.58 -14.23 1.22
N ASP A 108 -2.56 -13.37 1.27
CA ASP A 108 -2.69 -11.98 1.70
C ASP A 108 -3.55 -11.17 0.71
N LEU A 109 -3.40 -11.41 -0.59
CA LEU A 109 -4.21 -10.77 -1.61
C LEU A 109 -5.68 -11.17 -1.48
N LEU A 110 -5.95 -12.47 -1.35
CA LEU A 110 -7.31 -12.99 -1.17
C LEU A 110 -7.96 -12.40 0.08
N PHE A 111 -7.25 -12.38 1.20
CA PHE A 111 -7.72 -11.78 2.44
C PHE A 111 -8.16 -10.32 2.25
N ILE A 112 -7.31 -9.51 1.62
CA ILE A 112 -7.60 -8.07 1.42
C ILE A 112 -8.85 -7.89 0.54
N LEU A 113 -8.97 -8.67 -0.54
CA LEU A 113 -10.11 -8.57 -1.45
C LEU A 113 -11.41 -9.02 -0.77
N ASP A 114 -11.37 -10.10 0.02
CA ASP A 114 -12.55 -10.59 0.74
C ASP A 114 -12.96 -9.64 1.87
N GLU A 115 -11.99 -9.03 2.55
CA GLU A 115 -12.23 -7.96 3.51
C GLU A 115 -12.95 -6.78 2.84
N ALA A 116 -12.49 -6.35 1.66
CA ALA A 116 -13.12 -5.29 0.88
C ALA A 116 -14.54 -5.65 0.41
N LYS A 117 -14.78 -6.91 -0.02
CA LYS A 117 -16.13 -7.40 -0.35
C LYS A 117 -17.05 -7.34 0.86
N ARG A 118 -16.57 -7.81 2.02
CA ARG A 118 -17.35 -7.81 3.27
C ARG A 118 -17.68 -6.39 3.74
N ARG A 119 -16.81 -5.41 3.49
CA ARG A 119 -17.09 -3.98 3.69
C ARG A 119 -17.94 -3.34 2.59
N ARG A 120 -18.37 -4.10 1.58
CA ARG A 120 -19.17 -3.65 0.44
C ARG A 120 -18.50 -2.51 -0.33
N TRP A 121 -17.19 -2.59 -0.51
CA TRP A 121 -16.44 -1.56 -1.24
C TRP A 121 -16.72 -1.59 -2.75
N PHE A 122 -17.01 -2.76 -3.30
CA PHE A 122 -17.26 -2.93 -4.73
C PHE A 122 -18.73 -2.66 -5.05
N GLN A 123 -18.98 -1.84 -6.08
CA GLN A 123 -20.30 -1.79 -6.69
C GLN A 123 -20.54 -3.11 -7.43
N GLN A 124 -21.75 -3.66 -7.33
CA GLN A 124 -22.16 -4.71 -8.26
C GLN A 124 -22.15 -4.07 -9.65
N LEU A 125 -21.33 -4.62 -10.54
CA LEU A 125 -21.53 -4.35 -11.96
C LEU A 125 -22.95 -4.84 -12.28
N ALA A 126 -23.78 -3.96 -12.86
CA ALA A 126 -25.08 -4.39 -13.34
C ALA A 126 -24.84 -5.60 -14.24
N ASN A 127 -25.49 -6.73 -13.94
CA ASN A 127 -25.47 -7.88 -14.83
C ASN A 127 -26.20 -7.44 -16.10
N ASP A 128 -25.45 -7.00 -17.11
CA ASP A 128 -25.94 -6.88 -18.49
C ASP A 128 -26.03 -8.28 -19.14
N ASP A 129 -26.54 -9.28 -18.40
CA ASP A 129 -26.98 -10.55 -18.95
C ASP A 129 -28.45 -10.40 -19.37
N ASN A 130 -28.67 -9.57 -20.38
CA ASN A 130 -29.92 -9.57 -21.13
C ASN A 130 -29.67 -9.19 -22.60
N THR A 131 -29.14 -10.13 -23.39
CA THR A 131 -29.25 -10.26 -24.87
C THR A 131 -28.25 -11.34 -25.33
N ILE A 132 -28.57 -12.45 -26.02
CA ILE A 132 -29.75 -13.07 -26.65
C ILE A 132 -29.61 -14.58 -26.42
#